data_AF-A0A8S2WCW0-F1
#
_entry.id   AF-A0A8S2WCW0-F1
#
_cell.length_a   1.000
_cell.length_b   1.000
_cell.length_c   1.000
_cell.angle_alpha   90.00
_cell.angle_beta   90.00
_cell.angle_gamma   90.00
#
_symmetry.space_group_name_H-M   'P 1'
#
loop_
_entity.id
_entity.type
_entity.pdbx_description
1 polymer ?
#
loop_
_entity_poly.entity_id
_entity_poly.type
_entity_poly.pdbx_seq_one_letter_code
_entity_poly.pdbx_strand_id
1 'polypeptide(L)' 'MTTNQLERVAIIGAGPGGLTLARILQLKGVEVEFYERENSMNARSQAGSLDLHTESGQYALQTAELFDKFKELCRPEGED' A
#
# COMPACT_ATOMS: atom_id res chain seq x y z
N MET A 1 12.58 9.49 30.62
CA MET A 1 12.83 8.53 29.53
C MET A 1 11.55 7.75 29.33
N THR A 2 10.71 8.12 28.37
CA THR A 2 9.53 7.34 28.01
C THR A 2 10.00 6.18 27.14
N THR A 3 9.90 4.96 27.66
CA THR A 3 10.07 3.74 26.86
C THR A 3 8.94 3.72 25.83
N ASN A 4 9.22 4.18 24.61
CA ASN A 4 8.31 4.01 23.48
C ASN A 4 8.28 2.51 23.18
N GLN A 5 7.34 1.79 23.80
CA GLN A 5 7.00 0.44 23.37
C GLN A 5 6.62 0.59 21.89
N LEU A 6 7.41 0.00 21.00
CA LEU A 6 7.11 0.00 19.57
C LEU A 6 5.70 -0.57 19.42
N GLU A 7 4.72 0.29 19.12
CA GLU A 7 3.35 -0.13 18.89
C GLU A 7 3.35 -1.01 17.64
N ARG A 8 3.25 -2.32 17.82
CA ARG A 8 3.19 -3.27 16.73
C ARG A 8 1.77 -3.27 16.16
N VAL A 9 1.65 -3.01 14.86
CA VAL A 9 0.36 -2.96 14.15
C VAL A 9 0.18 -4.23 13.34
N ALA A 10 -0.92 -4.95 13.57
CA ALA A 10 -1.33 -6.07 12.72
C ALA A 10 -2.31 -5.57 11.64
N ILE A 11 -2.04 -5.89 10.37
CA ILE A 11 -2.91 -5.58 9.23
C ILE A 11 -3.49 -6.90 8.69
N ILE A 12 -4.81 -7.01 8.72
CA ILE A 12 -5.55 -8.16 8.18
C ILE A 12 -5.91 -7.84 6.72
N GLY A 13 -5.25 -8.51 5.78
CA GLY A 13 -5.39 -8.33 4.33
C GLY A 13 -4.24 -7.56 3.69
N ALA A 14 -3.52 -8.21 2.79
CA ALA A 14 -2.40 -7.67 2.00
C ALA A 14 -2.85 -7.18 0.61
N GLY A 15 -4.04 -6.59 0.52
CA GLY A 15 -4.51 -5.91 -0.69
C GLY A 15 -3.88 -4.51 -0.86
N PRO A 16 -4.21 -3.78 -1.94
CA PRO A 16 -3.61 -2.47 -2.23
C PRO A 16 -3.72 -1.46 -1.08
N GLY A 17 -4.87 -1.39 -0.42
CA GLY A 17 -5.06 -0.50 0.74
C GLY A 17 -4.22 -0.90 1.96
N GLY A 18 -4.17 -2.19 2.29
CA GLY A 18 -3.40 -2.70 3.43
C GLY A 18 -1.89 -2.53 3.23
N LEU A 19 -1.38 -2.84 2.03
CA LEU A 19 0.02 -2.65 1.67
C LEU A 19 0.41 -1.15 1.66
N THR A 20 -0.47 -0.28 1.17
CA THR A 20 -0.25 1.17 1.19
C THR A 20 -0.19 1.70 2.63
N LEU A 21 -1.12 1.27 3.49
CA LEU A 21 -1.11 1.64 4.91
C LEU A 21 0.19 1.20 5.60
N ALA A 22 0.60 -0.04 5.39
CA ALA A 22 1.83 -0.57 5.98
C ALA A 22 3.05 0.24 5.57
N ARG A 23 3.16 0.60 4.28
CA ARG A 23 4.26 1.43 3.79
C ARG A 23 4.30 2.77 4.52
N ILE A 24 3.16 3.44 4.67
CA ILE A 24 3.06 4.73 5.38
C ILE A 24 3.44 4.57 6.86
N LEU A 25 3.00 3.50 7.52
CA LEU A 25 3.34 3.23 8.92
C LEU A 25 4.84 2.94 9.09
N GLN A 26 5.43 2.15 8.19
CA GLN A 26 6.87 1.87 8.18
C GLN A 26 7.71 3.13 7.98
N LEU A 27 7.28 4.05 7.10
CA LEU A 27 7.93 5.37 6.94
C LEU A 27 7.91 6.20 8.24
N LYS A 28 6.94 5.96 9.12
CA LYS A 28 6.82 6.60 10.45
C LYS A 28 7.51 5.82 11.58
N GLY A 29 8.22 4.73 11.27
CA GLY A 29 8.95 3.91 12.24
C GLY A 29 8.08 2.92 13.02
N VAL A 30 6.88 2.61 12.54
CA VAL A 30 5.96 1.64 13.16
C VAL A 30 6.24 0.23 12.63
N GLU A 31 6.32 -0.75 13.52
CA GLU A 31 6.44 -2.16 13.15
C GLU A 31 5.09 -2.70 12.68
N VAL A 32 5.05 -3.32 11.50
CA VAL A 32 3.82 -3.84 10.89
C VAL A 32 3.95 -5.33 10.63
N GLU A 33 2.93 -6.09 11.02
CA GLU A 33 2.76 -7.50 10.70
C GLU A 33 1.51 -7.70 9.85
N PHE A 34 1.55 -8.61 8.86
CA PHE A 34 0.45 -8.89 7.96
C PHE A 34 -0.14 -10.27 8.18
N TYR A 35 -1.45 -10.36 8.04
CA TYR A 35 -2.18 -11.61 7.94
C TYR A 35 -2.99 -11.60 6.65
N GLU A 36 -2.59 -12.43 5.69
CA GLU A 36 -3.26 -12.58 4.40
C GLU A 36 -3.78 -14.01 4.27
N ARG A 37 -4.97 -14.15 3.67
CA ARG A 37 -5.61 -15.44 3.42
C ARG A 37 -4.91 -16.22 2.32
N GLU A 38 -4.27 -15.53 1.39
CA GLU A 38 -3.51 -16.16 0.30
C GLU A 38 -2.18 -16.76 0.76
N ASN A 39 -1.87 -17.94 0.21
CA ASN A 39 -0.65 -18.68 0.54
C ASN A 39 0.63 -18.09 -0.07
N SER A 40 0.52 -17.18 -1.05
CA SER A 40 1.68 -16.55 -1.70
C SER A 40 1.29 -15.29 -2.47
N MET A 41 2.26 -14.44 -2.80
CA MET A 41 2.07 -13.24 -3.62
C MET A 41 1.54 -13.52 -5.04
N ASN A 42 1.72 -14.75 -5.54
CA ASN A 42 1.30 -15.17 -6.88
C ASN A 42 0.05 -16.07 -6.84
N ALA A 43 -0.67 -16.11 -5.71
CA ALA A 43 -1.82 -17.00 -5.54
C ALA A 43 -3.00 -16.62 -6.46
N ARG A 44 -3.11 -15.35 -6.87
CA ARG A 44 -4.08 -14.88 -7.87
C ARG A 44 -3.39 -14.52 -9.18
N SER A 45 -4.09 -14.78 -10.28
CA SER A 45 -3.78 -14.13 -11.56
C SER A 45 -4.10 -12.64 -11.48
N GLN A 46 -3.35 -11.82 -12.22
CA GLN A 46 -3.62 -10.40 -12.38
C GLN A 46 -5.07 -10.18 -12.86
N ALA A 47 -5.80 -9.33 -12.14
CA ALA A 47 -7.13 -8.88 -12.54
C ALA A 47 -7.03 -7.66 -13.46
N GLY A 48 -8.15 -6.98 -13.72
CA GLY A 48 -8.16 -5.70 -14.43
C GLY A 48 -7.32 -4.60 -13.75
N SER A 49 -7.18 -3.47 -14.43
CA SER A 49 -6.57 -2.26 -13.87
C SER A 49 -7.47 -1.62 -12.82
N LEU A 50 -6.87 -0.81 -11.95
CA LEU A 50 -7.58 0.03 -10.98
C LEU A 50 -7.23 1.50 -11.26
N ASP A 51 -8.26 2.33 -11.37
CA ASP A 51 -8.10 3.77 -11.52
C ASP A 51 -7.85 4.41 -10.15
N LEU A 52 -6.86 5.29 -10.08
CA LEU A 52 -6.49 6.01 -8.87
C LEU A 52 -6.72 7.50 -9.09
N HIS A 53 -7.73 8.05 -8.43
CA HIS A 53 -8.02 9.49 -8.50
C HIS A 53 -7.07 10.32 -7.64
N THR A 54 -6.89 11.58 -8.02
CA THR A 54 -5.92 12.52 -7.44
C THR A 54 -6.14 12.71 -5.94
N GLU A 55 -7.38 12.91 -5.51
CA GLU A 55 -7.79 13.21 -4.15
C GLU A 55 -7.76 12.01 -3.19
N SER A 56 -7.53 10.80 -3.71
CA SER A 56 -7.56 9.56 -2.92
C SER A 56 -6.38 8.65 -3.23
N GLY A 57 -6.47 7.83 -4.28
CA GLY A 57 -5.48 6.81 -4.60
C GLY A 57 -4.09 7.39 -4.88
N GLN A 58 -4.00 8.45 -5.68
CA GLN A 58 -2.71 9.07 -5.98
C GLN A 58 -2.14 9.78 -4.74
N TYR A 59 -2.98 10.47 -3.96
CA TYR A 59 -2.57 11.09 -2.70
C TYR A 59 -2.01 10.06 -1.70
N ALA A 60 -2.62 8.87 -1.63
CA ALA A 60 -2.11 7.78 -0.80
C ALA A 60 -0.72 7.31 -1.27
N LEU A 61 -0.51 7.21 -2.58
CA LEU A 61 0.80 6.85 -3.15
C LEU A 61 1.86 7.94 -2.98
N GLN A 62 1.47 9.22 -3.00
CA GLN A 62 2.36 10.33 -2.66
C GLN A 62 2.80 10.24 -1.20
N THR A 63 1.85 10.00 -0.29
CA THR A 63 2.13 9.81 1.14
C THR A 63 3.03 8.58 1.40
N ALA A 64 2.91 7.56 0.55
CA ALA A 64 3.73 6.35 0.61
C ALA A 64 5.10 6.47 -0.08
N GLU A 65 5.43 7.63 -0.67
CA GLU A 65 6.62 7.87 -1.49
C GLU A 65 6.75 6.93 -2.71
N LEU A 66 5.61 6.52 -3.28
CA LEU A 66 5.53 5.60 -4.42
C LEU A 66 4.97 6.23 -5.70
N PHE A 67 4.56 7.50 -5.64
CA PHE A 67 3.89 8.15 -6.77
C PHE A 67 4.76 8.25 -8.03
N ASP A 68 6.06 8.51 -7.88
CA ASP A 68 6.96 8.53 -9.03
C ASP A 68 7.07 7.16 -9.70
N LYS A 69 7.17 6.10 -8.89
CA LYS A 69 7.19 4.73 -9.42
C LYS A 69 5.87 4.34 -10.07
N PHE A 70 4.75 4.82 -9.52
CA PHE A 70 3.44 4.64 -10.12
C PHE A 70 3.34 5.30 -11.51
N LYS A 71 3.84 6.54 -11.68
CA LYS A 71 3.85 7.22 -12.99
C LYS A 71 4.64 6.46 -14.07
N GLU A 72 5.65 5.69 -13.69
CA GLU A 72 6.41 4.84 -14.64
C GLU A 72 5.62 3.61 -15.11
N LEU A 73 4.63 3.15 -14.32
CA LEU A 73 3.94 1.87 -14.53
C LEU A 73 2.47 2.04 -14.92
N CYS A 74 1.86 3.18 -14.59
CA CYS A 74 0.46 3.44 -14.87
C CYS A 74 0.23 3.61 -16.38
N ARG A 75 -1.04 3.49 -16.78
CA ARG A 75 -1.49 3.69 -18.16
C ARG A 75 -2.39 4.92 -18.17
N PRO A 76 -1.85 6.13 -18.44
CA PRO A 76 -2.64 7.36 -18.38
C PRO A 76 -3.75 7.41 -19.43
N GLU A 77 -3.63 6.64 -20.51
CA GLU A 77 -4.59 6.61 -21.63
C GLU A 77 -5.76 5.63 -21.40
N GLY A 78 -5.99 5.20 -20.16
CA GLY A 78 -7.08 4.29 -19.79
C GLY A 78 -8.39 4.98 -19.40
N GLU A 79 -8.40 6.32 -19.28
CA GLU A 79 -9.55 7.14 -18.85
C GLU A 79 -10.30 7.82 -20.03
N ASP A 80 -10.29 7.22 -21.22
CA ASP A 80 -11.06 7.70 -22.40
C ASP A 80 -12.52 7.19 -22.41
#